data_AF-A0A3Q0RYW4-F1
#
_entry.id   AF-A0A3Q0RYW4-F1
#
_cell.length_a   1.000
_cell.length_b   1.000
_cell.length_c   1.000
_cell.angle_alpha   90.00
_cell.angle_beta   90.00
_cell.angle_gamma   90.00
#
_symmetry.space_group_name_H-M   'P 1'
#
loop_
_entity.id
_entity.type
_entity.pdbx_description
1 polymer ?
#
loop_
_entity_poly.entity_id
_entity_poly.type
_entity_poly.pdbx_seq_one_letter_code
_entity_poly.pdbx_strand_id
1 'polypeptide(L)' 'YSSRAARIARMAKTQPMISSRVIRDSLMLPVSTVTIRRHLCEANLSARSPHKVPLWKKKACAKRLQFAKKHID' A
#
# COMPACT_ATOMS: atom_id res chain seq x y z
N TYR A 1 11.76 24.32 -4.33
CA TYR A 1 12.13 22.93 -4.60
C TYR A 1 11.30 21.99 -3.72
N SER A 2 10.53 21.05 -4.29
CA SER A 2 9.84 20.03 -3.48
C SER A 2 10.88 19.06 -2.91
N SER A 3 10.83 18.80 -1.60
CA SER A 3 11.72 17.82 -0.97
C SER A 3 11.53 16.43 -1.60
N ARG A 4 12.59 15.59 -1.55
CA ARG A 4 12.57 14.21 -2.07
C ARG A 4 11.42 13.40 -1.44
N ALA A 5 11.21 13.57 -0.13
CA ALA A 5 10.10 12.99 0.60
C ALA A 5 8.73 13.46 0.08
N ALA A 6 8.57 14.75 -0.22
CA ALA A 6 7.33 15.28 -0.78
C ALA A 6 7.01 14.68 -2.16
N ARG A 7 8.01 14.47 -3.01
CA ARG A 7 7.82 13.80 -4.32
C ARG A 7 7.34 12.35 -4.15
N ILE A 8 7.97 11.60 -3.24
CA ILE A 8 7.58 10.22 -2.91
C ILE A 8 6.15 10.17 -2.39
N ALA A 9 5.82 11.02 -1.42
CA ALA A 9 4.50 11.06 -0.79
C ALA A 9 3.40 11.43 -1.80
N ARG A 10 3.65 12.40 -2.70
CA ARG A 10 2.69 12.74 -3.76
C ARG A 10 2.41 11.56 -4.67
N MET A 11 3.45 10.86 -5.11
CA MET A 11 3.26 9.73 -6.03
C MET A 11 2.52 8.57 -5.38
N ALA A 12 2.83 8.28 -4.11
CA ALA A 12 2.09 7.29 -3.33
C ALA A 12 0.64 7.69 -3.06
N LYS A 13 0.32 8.99 -2.92
CA LYS A 13 -1.07 9.45 -2.82
C LYS A 13 -1.83 9.28 -4.13
N THR A 14 -1.20 9.56 -5.27
CA THR A 14 -1.83 9.36 -6.59
C THR A 14 -2.05 7.88 -6.89
N GLN A 15 -1.12 7.01 -6.46
CA GLN A 15 -1.20 5.57 -6.68
C GLN A 15 -0.93 4.82 -5.37
N PRO A 16 -1.95 4.59 -4.52
CA PRO A 16 -1.77 4.01 -3.17
C PRO A 16 -1.24 2.56 -3.18
N MET A 17 -1.33 1.88 -4.32
CA MET A 17 -0.87 0.51 -4.52
C MET A 17 0.51 0.41 -5.18
N ILE A 18 1.20 1.53 -5.40
CA ILE A 18 2.51 1.55 -6.05
C ILE A 18 3.59 0.98 -5.12
N SER A 19 4.49 0.15 -5.67
CA SER A 19 5.58 -0.43 -4.88
C SER A 19 6.76 0.54 -4.72
N SER A 20 7.50 0.42 -3.62
CA SER A 20 8.71 1.22 -3.38
C SER A 20 9.79 1.10 -4.48
N ARG A 21 9.87 -0.05 -5.18
CA ARG A 21 10.76 -0.22 -6.34
C ARG A 21 10.30 0.63 -7.51
N VAL A 22 9.02 0.53 -7.85
CA VAL A 22 8.43 1.34 -8.94
C VAL A 22 8.56 2.83 -8.63
N ILE A 23 8.40 3.25 -7.36
CA ILE A 23 8.65 4.64 -6.95
C ILE A 23 10.08 5.08 -7.21
N ARG A 24 11.06 4.24 -6.87
CA ARG A 24 12.48 4.55 -7.08
C ARG A 24 12.77 4.75 -8.56
N ASP A 25 12.30 3.80 -9.37
CA ASP A 25 12.64 3.74 -10.79
C ASP A 25 11.91 4.85 -11.57
N SER A 26 10.64 5.13 -11.26
CA SER A 26 9.87 6.19 -11.91
C SER A 26 10.36 7.61 -11.58
N LEU A 27 10.86 7.81 -10.34
CA LEU A 27 11.39 9.09 -9.89
C LEU A 27 12.91 9.22 -10.07
N MET A 28 13.54 8.18 -10.65
CA MET A 28 14.99 8.00 -10.82
C MET A 28 15.78 8.40 -9.56
N LEU A 29 15.36 7.88 -8.41
CA LEU A 29 15.96 8.27 -7.14
C LEU A 29 17.22 7.45 -6.84
N PRO A 30 18.35 8.09 -6.46
CA PRO A 30 19.56 7.41 -6.02
C PRO A 30 19.46 6.96 -4.55
N VAL A 31 18.28 6.49 -4.11
CA VAL A 31 18.07 6.04 -2.74
C VAL A 31 17.58 4.61 -2.70
N SER A 32 17.88 3.94 -1.60
CA SER A 32 17.40 2.59 -1.35
C SER A 32 15.87 2.55 -1.21
N THR A 33 15.28 1.38 -1.48
CA THR A 33 13.84 1.16 -1.23
C THR A 33 13.48 1.25 0.25
N VAL A 34 14.43 1.01 1.15
CA VAL A 34 14.26 1.15 2.61
C VAL A 34 14.00 2.62 2.96
N THR A 35 14.79 3.53 2.40
CA THR A 35 14.63 4.99 2.59
C THR A 35 13.28 5.47 2.07
N ILE A 36 12.82 4.94 0.93
CA ILE A 36 11.50 5.25 0.38
C ILE A 36 10.40 4.79 1.34
N ARG A 37 10.47 3.56 1.85
CA ARG A 37 9.49 3.05 2.83
C ARG A 37 9.48 3.88 4.12
N ARG A 38 10.64 4.32 4.61
CA ARG A 38 10.74 5.20 5.77
C ARG A 38 10.00 6.51 5.54
N HIS A 39 10.22 7.18 4.41
CA HIS A 39 9.50 8.42 4.08
C HIS A 39 7.99 8.21 3.92
N LEU A 40 7.56 7.05 3.41
CA LEU A 40 6.14 6.72 3.35
C LEU A 40 5.55 6.56 4.75
N CYS A 41 6.24 5.86 5.65
CA CYS A 41 5.80 5.72 7.04
C CYS A 41 5.76 7.07 7.77
N GLU A 42 6.78 7.92 7.61
CA GLU A 42 6.82 9.28 8.17
C GLU A 42 5.66 10.15 7.67
N ALA A 43 5.17 9.89 6.45
CA ALA A 43 4.03 10.57 5.85
C ALA A 43 2.68 9.88 6.12
N ASN A 44 2.62 8.85 6.99
CA ASN A 44 1.44 8.03 7.27
C ASN A 44 0.82 7.37 6.01
N LEU A 45 1.65 6.95 5.05
CA LEU A 45 1.23 6.28 3.82
C LEU A 45 1.60 4.79 3.82
N SER A 46 0.92 4.02 2.97
CA SER A 46 1.19 2.60 2.78
C SER A 46 2.60 2.36 2.22
N ALA A 47 3.50 1.87 3.07
CA ALA A 47 4.84 1.44 2.65
C ALA A 47 4.88 -0.01 2.14
N ARG A 48 3.78 -0.77 2.30
CA ARG A 48 3.69 -2.19 1.94
C ARG A 48 3.05 -2.38 0.57
N SER A 49 3.58 -3.36 -0.17
CA SER A 49 2.92 -3.84 -1.38
C SER A 49 1.56 -4.43 -1.04
N PRO A 50 0.55 -4.29 -1.91
CA PRO A 50 -0.71 -4.99 -1.76
C PRO A 50 -0.49 -6.50 -1.60
N HIS A 51 -1.22 -7.12 -0.66
CA HIS A 51 -1.25 -8.57 -0.53
C HIS A 51 -2.18 -9.16 -1.60
N LYS A 52 -1.82 -10.35 -2.12
CA LYS A 52 -2.73 -11.12 -2.98
C LYS A 52 -3.90 -11.61 -2.13
N VAL A 53 -5.09 -11.07 -2.39
CA VAL A 53 -6.33 -11.49 -1.72
C VAL A 53 -7.22 -12.25 -2.70
N PRO A 54 -7.90 -13.32 -2.27
CA PRO A 54 -8.90 -13.98 -3.10
C PRO A 54 -9.99 -13.00 -3.55
N LEU A 55 -10.32 -13.02 -4.84
CA LEU A 55 -11.42 -12.22 -5.39
C LEU A 55 -12.74 -12.93 -5.12
N TRP A 56 -13.33 -12.71 -3.96
CA TRP A 56 -14.62 -13.29 -3.60
C TRP A 56 -15.79 -12.51 -4.20
N LYS A 57 -16.78 -13.25 -4.72
CA LYS A 57 -18.09 -12.68 -5.08
C LYS A 57 -18.81 -12.21 -3.82
N LYS A 58 -19.61 -11.14 -3.92
CA LYS A 58 -20.35 -10.55 -2.78
C LYS A 58 -21.15 -11.58 -1.96
N LYS A 59 -21.82 -12.53 -2.63
CA LYS A 59 -22.57 -13.63 -1.96
C LYS A 59 -21.68 -14.52 -1.09
N ALA A 60 -20.45 -14.81 -1.53
CA ALA A 60 -19.51 -15.62 -0.77
C ALA A 60 -18.99 -14.86 0.46
N CYS A 61 -18.70 -13.56 0.34
CA CYS A 61 -18.35 -12.71 1.49
C CYS A 61 -19.45 -12.72 2.55
N ALA A 62 -20.71 -12.56 2.15
CA ALA A 62 -21.85 -12.54 3.08
C ALA A 62 -22.01 -13.87 3.83
N LYS A 63 -21.93 -15.01 3.13
CA LYS A 63 -21.99 -16.34 3.76
C LYS A 63 -20.86 -16.54 4.77
N ARG A 64 -19.63 -16.13 4.42
CA ARG A 64 -18.47 -16.25 5.32
C ARG A 64 -18.58 -15.36 6.54
N LEU A 65 -19.10 -14.14 6.39
CA LEU A 65 -19.37 -13.24 7.51
C LEU A 65 -20.45 -13.80 8.44
N GLN A 66 -21.54 -14.35 7.90
CA GLN A 66 -22.58 -15.00 8.71
C GLN A 66 -22.05 -16.23 9.43
N PHE A 67 -21.24 -17.06 8.75
CA PHE A 67 -20.58 -18.20 9.37
C PHE A 67 -19.68 -17.77 10.52
N ALA A 68 -18.80 -16.78 10.30
CA ALA A 68 -17.91 -16.28 11.34
C ALA A 68 -18.70 -15.77 12.56
N LYS A 69 -19.73 -14.94 12.35
CA LYS A 69 -20.59 -14.44 13.42
C LYS A 69 -21.25 -15.55 14.26
N LYS A 70 -21.60 -16.68 13.64
CA LYS A 70 -22.23 -17.82 14.32
C LYS A 70 -21.24 -18.62 15.17
N HIS A 71 -19.95 -18.54 14.90
CA HIS A 71 -18.90 -19.42 15.47
C HIS A 71 -17.75 -18.64 16.13
N ILE A 72 -18.00 -17.39 16.53
CA ILE A 72 -17.01 -16.49 17.14
C ILE A 72 -16.96 -16.62 18.68
N ASP A 73 -17.66 -17.59 19.28
CA ASP A 73 -17.62 -17.89 20.72
C ASP A 73 -16.19 -17.94 21.30
#